data_AF-X1BSF0-F1
#
_entry.id   AF-X1BSF0-F1
#
_cell.length_a   1.000
_cell.length_b   1.000
_cell.length_c   1.000
_cell.angle_alpha   90.00
_cell.angle_beta   90.00
_cell.angle_gamma   90.00
#
_symmetry.space_group_name_H-M   'P 1'
#
loop_
_entity.id
_entity.type
_entity.pdbx_description
1 polymer ?
#
loop_
_entity_poly.entity_id
_entity_poly.type
_entity_poly.pdbx_seq_one_letter_code
_entity_poly.pdbx_strand_id
1 'polypeptide(L)'
;MNFVPAVMPLSKKTEPAWWFVFRGDKLLIKLKSKAAAIPCATDLESLNLKPIRKQYLGTLDGRACYSAELAAGASAPEGMAFQGLRPLFGLLEENLFWLAGRAIEIMNWDRTHQYCGRCGTPTQTRPNERAKVCPWCGLINFPRISPAIIVAVLKDKQILLTRAHRFPPELYSVIAGFVDPGEALEELAE
;
A
#
# COMPACT_ATOMS: atom_id res chain seq x y z
N MET A 1 -7.57 10.49 -11.62
CA MET A 1 -7.83 9.24 -10.88
C MET A 1 -9.28 9.22 -10.40
N ASN A 2 -10.16 8.39 -10.99
CA ASN A 2 -11.56 8.25 -10.51
C ASN A 2 -11.67 7.09 -9.51
N PHE A 3 -10.98 7.22 -8.37
CA PHE A 3 -11.05 6.24 -7.30
C PHE A 3 -11.98 6.70 -6.18
N VAL A 4 -12.96 5.87 -5.84
CA VAL A 4 -13.90 6.11 -4.75
C VAL A 4 -13.59 5.14 -3.60
N PRO A 5 -13.05 5.61 -2.47
CA PRO A 5 -12.70 4.75 -1.34
C PRO A 5 -13.95 4.24 -0.63
N ALA A 6 -13.91 2.98 -0.20
CA ALA A 6 -14.95 2.40 0.63
C ALA A 6 -14.38 1.27 1.51
N VAL A 7 -15.10 0.93 2.58
CA VAL A 7 -14.68 -0.11 3.55
C VAL A 7 -15.42 -1.43 3.33
N MET A 8 -16.58 -1.38 2.69
CA MET A 8 -17.38 -2.55 2.33
C MET A 8 -17.89 -2.40 0.89
N PRO A 9 -17.98 -3.50 0.12
CA PRO A 9 -18.57 -3.46 -1.21
C PRO A 9 -20.09 -3.22 -1.11
N LEU A 10 -20.61 -2.36 -1.98
CA LEU A 10 -22.05 -2.04 -2.05
C LEU A 10 -22.91 -3.21 -2.55
N SER A 11 -22.31 -4.16 -3.27
CA SER A 11 -22.97 -5.38 -3.74
C SER A 11 -21.99 -6.54 -3.85
N LYS A 12 -22.47 -7.79 -3.72
CA LYS A 12 -21.69 -9.01 -3.92
C LYS A 12 -21.51 -9.38 -5.40
N LYS A 13 -21.61 -8.43 -6.32
CA LYS A 13 -21.51 -8.71 -7.76
C LYS A 13 -20.20 -9.46 -8.06
N THR A 14 -20.32 -10.58 -8.77
CA THR A 14 -19.22 -11.44 -9.25
C THR A 14 -18.58 -10.85 -10.51
N GLU A 15 -18.26 -9.56 -10.48
CA GLU A 15 -17.54 -8.90 -11.56
C GLU A 15 -16.02 -8.98 -11.30
N PRO A 16 -15.19 -9.04 -12.35
CA PRO A 16 -13.74 -8.98 -12.19
C PRO A 16 -13.32 -7.72 -11.43
N ALA A 17 -12.47 -7.91 -10.42
CA ALA A 17 -11.93 -6.86 -9.56
C ALA A 17 -10.42 -6.75 -9.74
N TRP A 18 -9.87 -5.57 -9.42
CA TRP A 18 -8.43 -5.38 -9.30
C TRP A 18 -7.93 -5.97 -7.98
N TRP A 19 -6.92 -6.83 -8.07
CA TRP A 19 -6.36 -7.53 -6.91
C TRP A 19 -4.91 -7.13 -6.64
N PHE A 20 -4.72 -6.31 -5.61
CA PHE A 20 -3.41 -5.95 -5.07
C PHE A 20 -2.97 -7.04 -4.08
N VAL A 21 -2.40 -8.12 -4.61
CA VAL A 21 -2.00 -9.29 -3.83
C VAL A 21 -0.55 -9.17 -3.39
N PHE A 22 -0.28 -9.37 -2.11
CA PHE A 22 1.05 -9.23 -1.52
C PHE A 22 1.55 -10.54 -0.92
N ARG A 23 2.87 -10.74 -1.00
CA ARG A 23 3.61 -11.71 -0.18
C ARG A 23 4.69 -10.93 0.59
N GLY A 24 4.46 -10.70 1.88
CA GLY A 24 5.18 -9.67 2.63
C GLY A 24 4.88 -8.30 2.01
N ASP A 25 5.90 -7.58 1.57
CA ASP A 25 5.75 -6.25 0.94
C ASP A 25 5.92 -6.28 -0.59
N LYS A 26 5.97 -7.49 -1.19
CA LYS A 26 6.08 -7.66 -2.64
C LYS A 26 4.71 -7.88 -3.27
N LEU A 27 4.38 -7.05 -4.24
CA LEU A 27 3.14 -7.09 -5.03
C LEU A 27 3.22 -8.15 -6.13
N LEU A 28 2.17 -8.94 -6.27
CA LEU A 28 1.98 -9.86 -7.38
C LEU A 28 1.60 -9.08 -8.63
N ILE A 29 2.35 -9.28 -9.70
CA ILE A 29 2.11 -8.66 -10.99
C ILE A 29 2.16 -9.69 -12.12
N LYS A 30 1.43 -9.42 -13.21
CA LYS A 30 1.65 -10.06 -14.50
C LYS A 30 2.77 -9.30 -15.21
N LEU A 31 3.87 -9.99 -15.52
CA LEU A 31 4.98 -9.38 -16.24
C LEU A 31 4.73 -9.45 -17.75
N LYS A 32 4.91 -8.32 -18.42
CA LYS A 32 5.03 -8.21 -19.87
C LYS A 32 6.43 -7.68 -20.19
N SER A 33 6.89 -7.84 -21.43
CA SER A 33 8.27 -7.51 -21.85
C SER A 33 8.76 -6.11 -21.44
N LYS A 34 7.87 -5.11 -21.36
CA LYS A 34 8.17 -3.73 -20.93
C LYS A 34 7.09 -3.10 -20.04
N ALA A 35 6.23 -3.91 -19.44
CA ALA A 35 5.12 -3.40 -18.63
C ALA A 35 4.75 -4.40 -17.53
N ALA A 36 4.13 -3.90 -16.47
CA ALA A 36 3.52 -4.72 -15.44
C ALA A 36 2.00 -4.50 -15.45
N ALA A 37 1.24 -5.49 -15.00
CA ALA A 37 -0.19 -5.33 -14.80
C ALA A 37 -0.64 -5.96 -13.48
N ILE A 38 -1.59 -5.29 -12.83
CA ILE A 38 -2.30 -5.84 -11.67
C ILE A 38 -3.24 -6.97 -12.15
N PRO A 39 -3.29 -8.12 -11.46
CA PRO A 39 -4.28 -9.14 -11.75
C PRO A 39 -5.71 -8.59 -11.67
N CYS A 40 -6.51 -8.86 -12.71
CA CYS A 40 -7.95 -8.63 -12.73
C CYS A 40 -8.64 -9.99 -12.81
N ALA A 41 -9.43 -10.32 -11.80
CA ALA A 41 -10.09 -11.61 -11.66
C ALA A 41 -11.35 -11.48 -10.78
N THR A 42 -12.30 -12.40 -10.93
CA THR A 42 -13.52 -12.45 -10.09
C THR A 42 -13.18 -12.75 -8.64
N ASP A 43 -12.21 -13.63 -8.43
CA ASP A 43 -11.73 -14.09 -7.14
C ASP A 43 -10.27 -14.59 -7.25
N LEU A 44 -9.63 -14.78 -6.10
CA LEU A 44 -8.25 -15.27 -6.04
C LEU A 44 -8.14 -16.79 -6.22
N GLU A 45 -9.23 -17.54 -6.03
CA GLU A 45 -9.24 -18.99 -6.20
C GLU A 45 -9.04 -19.37 -7.68
N SER A 46 -9.60 -18.58 -8.60
CA SER A 46 -9.38 -18.67 -10.05
C SER A 46 -7.91 -18.47 -10.45
N LEU A 47 -7.10 -17.86 -9.58
CA LEU A 47 -5.66 -17.69 -9.74
C LEU A 47 -4.86 -18.73 -8.95
N ASN A 48 -5.51 -19.71 -8.33
CA ASN A 48 -4.94 -20.68 -7.40
C ASN A 48 -4.23 -20.03 -6.20
N LEU A 49 -4.80 -18.93 -5.69
CA LEU A 49 -4.24 -18.15 -4.58
C LEU A 49 -5.19 -18.18 -3.37
N LYS A 50 -4.63 -18.50 -2.20
CA LYS A 50 -5.35 -18.54 -0.93
C LYS A 50 -4.88 -17.40 -0.03
N PRO A 51 -5.66 -16.31 0.10
CA PRO A 51 -5.28 -15.20 0.96
C PRO A 51 -5.44 -15.57 2.44
N ILE A 52 -4.47 -15.18 3.25
CA ILE A 52 -4.59 -15.21 4.71
C ILE A 52 -5.32 -13.96 5.23
N ARG A 53 -5.45 -12.93 4.39
CA ARG A 53 -6.09 -11.65 4.69
C ARG A 53 -6.61 -11.00 3.43
N LYS A 54 -7.70 -10.25 3.56
CA LYS A 54 -8.32 -9.51 2.46
C LYS A 54 -8.91 -8.20 2.98
N GLN A 55 -8.74 -7.12 2.22
CA GLN A 55 -9.38 -5.84 2.49
C GLN A 55 -10.02 -5.31 1.22
N TYR A 56 -11.26 -4.82 1.32
CA TYR A 56 -11.84 -4.01 0.25
C TYR A 56 -11.28 -2.60 0.33
N LEU A 57 -10.98 -1.98 -0.81
CA LEU A 57 -10.36 -0.65 -0.89
C LEU A 57 -11.35 0.41 -1.40
N GLY A 58 -12.26 0.02 -2.27
CA GLY A 58 -13.12 0.95 -3.02
C GLY A 58 -13.29 0.52 -4.47
N THR A 59 -13.59 1.49 -5.33
CA THR A 59 -13.71 1.27 -6.78
C THR A 59 -12.83 2.22 -7.58
N LEU A 60 -12.21 1.73 -8.65
CA LEU A 60 -11.51 2.52 -9.66
C LEU A 60 -12.30 2.42 -10.96
N ASP A 61 -12.80 3.54 -11.48
CA ASP A 61 -13.65 3.58 -12.68
C ASP A 61 -14.83 2.59 -12.59
N GLY A 62 -15.45 2.52 -11.41
CA GLY A 62 -16.56 1.60 -11.10
C GLY A 62 -16.14 0.15 -10.84
N ARG A 63 -14.89 -0.25 -11.09
CA ARG A 63 -14.39 -1.60 -10.82
C ARG A 63 -13.90 -1.74 -9.39
N ALA A 64 -14.33 -2.79 -8.70
CA ALA A 64 -13.89 -3.09 -7.34
C ALA A 64 -12.36 -3.27 -7.23
N CYS A 65 -11.80 -2.80 -6.13
CA CYS A 65 -10.39 -2.95 -5.78
C CYS A 65 -10.26 -3.65 -4.42
N TYR A 66 -9.45 -4.71 -4.36
CA TYR A 66 -9.15 -5.45 -3.15
C TYR A 66 -7.64 -5.53 -2.95
N SER A 67 -7.21 -5.50 -1.69
CA SER A 67 -5.88 -5.98 -1.31
C SER A 67 -5.98 -7.33 -0.62
N ALA A 68 -4.93 -8.13 -0.77
CA ALA A 68 -4.83 -9.43 -0.11
C ALA A 68 -3.39 -9.73 0.29
N GLU A 69 -3.20 -10.48 1.37
CA GLU A 69 -1.89 -11.02 1.75
C GLU A 69 -1.92 -12.54 1.67
N LEU A 70 -0.84 -13.09 1.12
CA LEU A 70 -0.57 -14.52 1.04
C LEU A 70 0.42 -14.93 2.13
N ALA A 71 0.42 -16.21 2.49
CA ALA A 71 1.44 -16.76 3.37
C ALA A 71 2.85 -16.61 2.77
N ALA A 72 3.87 -16.52 3.62
CA ALA A 72 5.26 -16.29 3.20
C ALA A 72 5.79 -17.34 2.20
N GLY A 73 5.31 -18.59 2.29
CA GLY A 73 5.68 -19.68 1.39
C GLY A 73 4.85 -19.76 0.09
N ALA A 74 3.91 -18.85 -0.16
CA ALA A 74 3.08 -18.91 -1.36
C ALA A 74 3.89 -18.64 -2.64
N SER A 75 3.72 -19.49 -3.65
CA SER A 75 4.34 -19.32 -4.97
C SER A 75 3.51 -18.38 -5.85
N ALA A 76 4.18 -17.69 -6.78
CA ALA A 76 3.47 -16.92 -7.80
C ALA A 76 2.87 -17.89 -8.85
N PRO A 77 1.65 -17.64 -9.35
CA PRO A 77 1.10 -18.39 -10.47
C PRO A 77 1.95 -18.21 -11.74
N GLU A 78 1.76 -19.10 -12.72
CA GLU A 78 2.44 -19.01 -14.01
C GLU A 78 2.22 -17.65 -14.70
N GLY A 79 3.28 -17.10 -15.28
CA GLY A 79 3.25 -15.78 -15.92
C GLY A 79 3.17 -14.59 -14.94
N MET A 80 3.29 -14.83 -13.63
CA MET A 80 3.28 -13.79 -12.60
C MET A 80 4.54 -13.82 -11.73
N ALA A 81 4.82 -12.69 -11.08
CA ALA A 81 5.95 -12.58 -10.15
C ALA A 81 5.63 -11.62 -9.01
N PHE A 82 6.32 -11.82 -7.88
CA PHE A 82 6.29 -10.90 -6.75
C PHE A 82 7.43 -9.88 -6.87
N GLN A 83 7.10 -8.58 -6.93
CA GLN A 83 8.08 -7.50 -7.00
C GLN A 83 7.80 -6.41 -5.95
N GLY A 84 8.84 -5.72 -5.48
CA GLY A 84 8.66 -4.52 -4.66
C GLY A 84 8.03 -3.40 -5.48
N LEU A 85 7.34 -2.45 -4.83
CA LEU A 85 6.64 -1.38 -5.55
C LEU A 85 7.59 -0.42 -6.29
N ARG A 86 8.74 -0.08 -5.71
CA ARG A 86 9.69 0.89 -6.29
C ARG A 86 10.05 0.61 -7.76
N PRO A 87 10.52 -0.59 -8.16
CA PRO A 87 10.84 -0.88 -9.56
C PRO A 87 9.62 -0.89 -10.49
N LEU A 88 8.39 -0.86 -9.96
CA LEU A 88 7.16 -0.85 -10.76
C LEU A 88 6.70 0.57 -11.12
N PHE A 89 7.37 1.60 -10.58
CA PHE A 89 7.12 2.98 -10.97
C PHE A 89 7.42 3.17 -12.46
N GLY A 90 6.44 3.68 -13.22
CA GLY A 90 6.53 3.81 -14.68
C GLY A 90 6.29 2.51 -15.48
N LEU A 91 6.20 1.34 -14.82
CA LEU A 91 5.84 0.07 -15.47
C LEU A 91 4.37 -0.31 -15.29
N LEU A 92 3.77 0.08 -14.15
CA LEU A 92 2.33 -0.02 -13.92
C LEU A 92 1.63 1.22 -14.47
N GLU A 93 0.37 1.05 -14.87
CA GLU A 93 -0.54 2.18 -15.08
C GLU A 93 -0.62 3.02 -13.80
N GLU A 94 -0.63 4.35 -13.97
CA GLU A 94 -0.42 5.30 -12.89
C GLU A 94 -1.45 5.19 -11.76
N ASN A 95 -2.74 5.11 -12.08
CA ASN A 95 -3.78 4.99 -11.07
C ASN A 95 -3.65 3.67 -10.28
N LEU A 96 -3.33 2.57 -10.96
CA LEU A 96 -3.05 1.28 -10.32
C LEU A 96 -1.77 1.32 -9.47
N PHE A 97 -0.73 2.06 -9.87
CA PHE A 97 0.47 2.24 -9.05
C PHE A 97 0.14 2.96 -7.74
N TRP A 98 -0.60 4.08 -7.80
CA TRP A 98 -1.04 4.80 -6.61
C TRP A 98 -1.93 3.95 -5.70
N LEU A 99 -2.83 3.15 -6.28
CA LEU A 99 -3.62 2.19 -5.51
C LEU A 99 -2.81 1.06 -4.90
N ALA A 100 -1.74 0.59 -5.55
CA ALA A 100 -0.85 -0.39 -4.96
C ALA A 100 -0.17 0.16 -3.70
N GLY A 101 0.24 1.43 -3.72
CA GLY A 101 0.76 2.14 -2.54
C GLY A 101 -0.26 2.21 -1.41
N ARG A 102 -1.49 2.61 -1.71
CA ARG A 102 -2.60 2.60 -0.74
C ARG A 102 -2.88 1.19 -0.18
N ALA A 103 -2.85 0.18 -1.06
CA ALA A 103 -3.15 -1.20 -0.72
C ALA A 103 -2.13 -1.77 0.25
N ILE A 104 -0.83 -1.54 0.03
CA ILE A 104 0.21 -2.03 0.94
C ILE A 104 0.13 -1.34 2.31
N GLU A 105 -0.16 -0.03 2.36
CA GLU A 105 -0.32 0.69 3.63
C GLU A 105 -1.50 0.13 4.47
N ILE A 106 -2.64 -0.09 3.82
CA ILE A 106 -3.81 -0.68 4.47
C ILE A 106 -3.53 -2.12 4.94
N MET A 107 -2.85 -2.92 4.12
CA MET A 107 -2.44 -4.28 4.48
C MET A 107 -1.48 -4.29 5.66
N ASN A 108 -0.47 -3.41 5.65
CA ASN A 108 0.50 -3.28 6.72
C ASN A 108 -0.14 -2.83 8.03
N TRP A 109 -1.07 -1.87 7.97
CA TRP A 109 -1.86 -1.46 9.12
C TRP A 109 -2.67 -2.63 9.69
N ASP A 110 -3.44 -3.32 8.85
CA ASP A 110 -4.21 -4.49 9.28
C ASP A 110 -3.26 -5.51 9.93
N ARG A 111 -2.08 -5.76 9.33
CA ARG A 111 -1.06 -6.69 9.83
C ARG A 111 -0.49 -6.36 11.18
N THR A 112 -0.24 -5.10 11.44
CA THR A 112 0.43 -4.65 12.66
C THR A 112 -0.54 -4.33 13.80
N HIS A 113 -1.85 -4.33 13.56
CA HIS A 113 -2.87 -3.97 14.56
C HIS A 113 -3.85 -5.11 14.87
N GLN A 114 -3.41 -6.37 14.77
CA GLN A 114 -4.22 -7.55 15.14
C GLN A 114 -4.46 -7.66 16.65
N TYR A 115 -3.57 -7.09 17.45
CA TYR A 115 -3.66 -7.03 18.91
C TYR A 115 -3.57 -5.57 19.37
N CYS A 116 -4.22 -5.27 20.49
CA CYS A 116 -4.25 -3.93 21.05
C CYS A 116 -2.88 -3.56 21.63
N GLY A 117 -2.26 -2.50 21.10
CA GLY A 117 -0.99 -2.00 21.60
C GLY A 117 -0.99 -1.51 23.06
N ARG A 118 -2.17 -1.33 23.68
CA ARG A 118 -2.30 -0.94 25.10
C ARG A 118 -2.40 -2.12 26.07
N CYS A 119 -3.03 -3.22 25.67
CA CYS A 119 -3.40 -4.30 26.61
C CYS A 119 -3.23 -5.72 26.07
N GLY A 120 -2.83 -5.88 24.80
CA GLY A 120 -2.62 -7.19 24.18
C GLY A 120 -3.87 -7.93 23.73
N THR A 121 -5.09 -7.45 24.01
CA THR A 121 -6.34 -8.11 23.54
C THR A 121 -6.44 -8.08 22.00
N PRO A 122 -6.85 -9.18 21.33
CA PRO A 122 -7.17 -9.17 19.90
C PRO A 122 -8.14 -8.05 19.53
N THR A 123 -7.85 -7.31 18.45
CA THR A 123 -8.72 -6.22 17.99
C THR A 123 -9.81 -6.73 17.04
N GLN A 124 -10.87 -5.94 16.88
CA GLN A 124 -11.96 -6.20 15.94
C GLN A 124 -12.00 -5.11 14.87
N THR A 125 -12.25 -5.48 13.62
CA THR A 125 -12.48 -4.51 12.54
C THR A 125 -13.84 -3.85 12.73
N ARG A 126 -13.92 -2.52 12.64
CA ARG A 126 -15.20 -1.81 12.62
C ARG A 126 -15.88 -1.95 11.26
N PRO A 127 -17.21 -2.11 11.19
CA PRO A 127 -17.90 -2.33 9.92
C PRO A 127 -17.98 -1.07 9.04
N ASN A 128 -18.14 0.11 9.66
CA ASN A 128 -18.49 1.34 8.95
C ASN A 128 -17.28 2.25 8.65
N GLU A 129 -16.11 1.90 9.18
CA GLU A 129 -14.90 2.71 9.00
C GLU A 129 -13.66 1.80 8.99
N ARG A 130 -12.57 2.31 8.42
CA ARG A 130 -11.31 1.57 8.38
C ARG A 130 -10.59 1.74 9.71
N ALA A 131 -11.06 1.01 10.72
CA ALA A 131 -10.53 1.07 12.07
C ALA A 131 -10.50 -0.31 12.74
N LYS A 132 -9.58 -0.48 13.69
CA LYS A 132 -9.50 -1.61 14.62
C LYS A 132 -9.84 -1.11 16.01
N VAL A 133 -10.78 -1.77 16.69
CA VAL A 133 -11.19 -1.45 18.07
C VAL A 133 -10.81 -2.59 19.01
N CYS A 134 -10.27 -2.25 20.17
CA CYS A 134 -10.08 -3.21 21.25
C CYS A 134 -11.41 -3.41 22.00
N PRO A 135 -11.97 -4.63 22.06
CA PRO A 135 -13.24 -4.86 22.74
C PRO A 135 -13.14 -4.75 24.27
N TRP A 136 -11.92 -4.79 24.83
CA TRP A 136 -11.70 -4.74 26.28
C TRP A 136 -11.47 -3.32 26.80
N CYS A 137 -10.53 -2.56 26.24
CA CYS A 137 -10.22 -1.19 26.71
C CYS A 137 -10.77 -0.06 25.82
N GLY A 138 -11.43 -0.38 24.70
CA GLY A 138 -12.01 0.61 23.79
C GLY A 138 -11.01 1.39 22.93
N LEU A 139 -9.70 1.09 22.97
CA LEU A 139 -8.73 1.76 22.10
C LEU A 139 -9.06 1.53 20.62
N ILE A 140 -9.14 2.62 19.86
CA ILE A 140 -9.37 2.61 18.41
C ILE A 140 -8.05 2.97 17.69
N ASN A 141 -7.72 2.21 16.65
CA ASN A 141 -6.57 2.47 15.78
C ASN A 141 -7.04 2.62 14.33
N PHE A 142 -6.52 3.64 13.65
CA PHE A 142 -6.74 3.92 12.24
C PHE A 142 -5.46 3.65 11.42
N PRO A 143 -5.55 3.45 10.09
CA PRO A 143 -4.38 3.46 9.22
C PRO A 143 -3.54 4.71 9.47
N ARG A 144 -2.22 4.51 9.62
CA ARG A 144 -1.29 5.58 9.93
C ARG A 144 -0.79 6.22 8.65
N ILE A 145 -0.66 7.54 8.66
CA ILE A 145 0.06 8.32 7.65
C ILE A 145 1.19 9.01 8.40
N SER A 146 2.42 8.87 7.91
CA SER A 146 3.58 9.58 8.42
C SER A 146 3.91 10.72 7.46
N PRO A 147 3.61 11.99 7.80
CA PRO A 147 3.94 13.12 6.94
C PRO A 147 5.45 13.22 6.76
N ALA A 148 5.87 13.53 5.54
CA ALA A 148 7.27 13.68 5.18
C ALA A 148 7.41 14.76 4.13
N ILE A 149 8.53 15.47 4.14
CA ILE A 149 8.90 16.45 3.12
C ILE A 149 10.00 15.89 2.24
N ILE A 150 10.11 16.46 1.04
CA ILE A 150 11.23 16.28 0.12
C ILE A 150 11.56 17.64 -0.48
N VAL A 151 12.78 18.12 -0.30
CA VAL A 151 13.16 19.53 -0.55
C VAL A 151 14.41 19.63 -1.41
N ALA A 152 14.31 20.41 -2.48
CA ALA A 152 15.43 20.80 -3.33
C ALA A 152 16.01 22.13 -2.84
N VAL A 153 17.24 22.12 -2.32
CA VAL A 153 17.95 23.34 -1.90
C VAL A 153 18.72 23.90 -3.09
N LEU A 154 18.38 25.14 -3.48
CA LEU A 154 18.95 25.81 -4.64
C LEU A 154 19.88 26.96 -4.22
N LYS A 155 20.99 27.12 -4.92
CA LYS A 155 21.89 28.27 -4.80
C LYS A 155 22.33 28.71 -6.19
N ASP A 156 21.82 29.85 -6.65
CA ASP A 156 22.02 30.34 -8.02
C ASP A 156 21.68 29.28 -9.09
N LYS A 157 22.68 28.76 -9.81
CA LYS A 157 22.55 27.70 -10.82
C LYS A 157 22.95 26.31 -10.28
N GLN A 158 23.05 26.15 -8.97
CA GLN A 158 23.44 24.91 -8.29
C GLN A 158 22.27 24.34 -7.48
N ILE A 159 22.24 23.01 -7.37
CA ILE A 159 21.32 22.27 -6.51
C ILE A 159 22.13 21.38 -5.54
N LEU A 160 21.74 21.37 -4.27
CA LEU A 160 22.33 20.45 -3.30
C LEU A 160 21.73 19.05 -3.48
N LEU A 161 22.60 18.06 -3.66
CA LEU A 161 22.22 16.66 -3.67
C LEU A 161 23.02 15.92 -2.58
N THR A 162 22.34 15.01 -1.90
CA THR A 162 22.93 14.15 -0.88
C THR A 162 22.84 12.69 -1.30
N ARG A 163 23.65 11.84 -0.66
CA ARG A 163 23.63 10.40 -0.90
C ARG A 163 23.50 9.65 0.43
N ALA A 164 22.44 8.87 0.56
CA ALA A 164 22.31 7.92 1.65
C ALA A 164 23.12 6.65 1.36
N HIS A 165 23.71 6.03 2.40
CA HIS A 165 24.49 4.79 2.26
C HIS A 165 23.71 3.68 1.51
N ARG A 166 22.38 3.60 1.72
CA ARG A 166 21.52 2.58 1.12
C ARG A 166 21.25 2.77 -0.38
N PHE A 167 21.61 3.91 -0.97
CA PHE A 167 21.36 4.16 -2.38
C PHE A 167 22.31 3.39 -3.29
N PRO A 168 21.86 2.96 -4.48
CA PRO A 168 22.73 2.45 -5.53
C PRO A 168 23.92 3.39 -5.77
N PRO A 169 25.06 2.86 -6.26
CA PRO A 169 26.17 3.69 -6.70
C PRO A 169 25.70 4.80 -7.63
N GLU A 170 26.30 5.99 -7.50
CA GLU A 170 26.07 7.16 -8.35
C GLU A 170 24.65 7.77 -8.30
N LEU A 171 23.74 7.22 -7.49
CA LEU A 171 22.43 7.85 -7.24
C LEU A 171 22.54 8.89 -6.12
N TYR A 172 22.25 10.14 -6.48
CA TYR A 172 22.10 11.26 -5.55
C TYR A 172 20.64 11.73 -5.55
N SER A 173 20.17 12.27 -4.42
CA SER A 173 18.80 12.77 -4.26
C SER A 173 18.79 14.08 -3.52
N VAL A 174 17.71 14.83 -3.70
CA VAL A 174 17.30 15.91 -2.80
C VAL A 174 17.03 15.37 -1.38
N ILE A 175 17.01 16.27 -0.39
CA ILE A 175 16.88 15.93 1.03
C ILE A 175 15.43 15.58 1.35
N ALA A 176 15.21 14.62 2.25
CA ALA A 176 13.88 14.23 2.71
C ALA A 176 13.90 13.86 4.20
N GLY A 177 12.80 14.10 4.90
CA GLY A 177 12.65 13.88 6.34
C GLY A 177 11.19 13.66 6.74
N PHE A 178 10.96 13.05 7.90
CA PHE A 178 9.62 12.93 8.49
C PHE A 178 9.33 14.15 9.35
N VAL A 179 8.07 14.60 9.33
CA VAL A 179 7.58 15.72 10.14
C VAL A 179 7.29 15.25 11.55
N ASP A 180 7.80 15.99 12.52
CA ASP A 180 7.58 15.69 13.93
C ASP A 180 6.22 16.22 14.43
N PRO A 181 5.67 15.65 15.52
CA PRO A 181 4.39 16.10 16.07
C PRO A 181 4.41 17.57 16.48
N GLY A 182 3.56 18.37 15.84
CA GLY A 182 3.44 19.80 16.11
C GLY A 182 4.34 20.69 15.24
N GLU A 183 5.18 20.10 14.39
CA GLU A 183 6.03 20.80 13.43
C GLU A 183 5.25 21.10 12.13
N ALA A 184 5.43 22.31 11.59
CA ALA A 184 4.95 22.65 10.26
C ALA A 184 5.80 22.01 9.16
N LEU A 185 5.24 21.88 7.93
CA LEU A 185 6.03 21.34 6.81
C LEU A 185 7.21 22.24 6.47
N GLU A 186 7.00 23.55 6.58
CA GLU A 186 7.99 24.59 6.38
C GLU A 186 9.06 24.58 7.46
N GLU A 187 8.69 24.39 8.73
CA GLU A 187 9.64 24.32 9.85
C GLU A 187 10.64 23.16 9.70
N LEU A 188 10.19 21.98 9.26
CA LEU A 188 11.09 20.86 8.97
C LEU A 188 12.02 21.14 7.78
N ALA A 189 11.58 21.97 6.84
CA ALA A 189 12.32 22.25 5.62
C ALA A 189 13.48 23.24 5.83
N GLU A 190 13.44 24.03 6.91
CA GLU A 190 14.44 25.04 7.30
C GLU A 190 15.65 24.42 8.03
#